data_AF-A0A1I5S6B1-F1
#
_entry.id   AF-A0A1I5S6B1-F1
#
_cell.length_a   1.000
_cell.length_b   1.000
_cell.length_c   1.000
_cell.angle_alpha   90.00
_cell.angle_beta   90.00
_cell.angle_gamma   90.00
#
_symmetry.space_group_name_H-M   'P 1'
#
loop_
_entity.id
_entity.type
_entity.pdbx_description
1 polymer ?
#
loop_
_entity_poly.entity_id
_entity_poly.type
_entity_poly.pdbx_seq_one_letter_code
_entity_poly.pdbx_strand_id
1 'polypeptide(L)'
;MYRSITLHEWVKVHLSLDVKYRMSYKRILKKAAPYLNLCVGGHAWQTIANSIYYSECGLDGIIQIMPFGCMPEIVAESILPRVYQDYGTPIMTLVVDEMTGEAGYFTRLEAFVDLLEQRRRSKADEYKESLLRG
;
A
#
# COMPACT_ATOMS: atom_id res chain seq x y z
N MET A 1 -12.23 1.20 -1.66
CA MET A 1 -10.91 1.39 -2.30
C MET A 1 -10.36 2.74 -1.86
N TYR A 2 -9.20 2.77 -1.19
CA TYR A 2 -8.52 4.01 -0.80
C TYR A 2 -7.38 4.31 -1.77
N ARG A 3 -7.19 5.58 -2.13
CA ARG A 3 -6.11 6.06 -3.01
C ARG A 3 -5.35 7.16 -2.29
N SER A 4 -4.05 6.99 -2.11
CA SER A 4 -3.17 7.93 -1.39
C SER A 4 -2.44 8.95 -2.26
N ILE A 5 -2.52 8.80 -3.59
CA ILE A 5 -1.90 9.72 -4.54
C ILE A 5 -3.00 10.13 -5.53
N THR A 6 -3.62 11.26 -5.25
CA THR A 6 -4.65 11.87 -6.11
C THR A 6 -4.33 13.33 -6.40
N LEU A 7 -4.90 13.87 -7.49
CA LEU A 7 -4.74 15.27 -7.87
C LEU A 7 -5.21 16.22 -6.76
N HIS A 8 -6.35 15.91 -6.12
CA HIS A 8 -6.90 16.69 -5.02
C HIS A 8 -5.96 16.73 -3.81
N GLU A 9 -5.36 15.60 -3.44
CA GLU A 9 -4.36 15.56 -2.36
C GLU A 9 -3.10 16.34 -2.74
N TRP A 10 -2.64 16.23 -3.98
CA TRP A 10 -1.49 17.00 -4.45
C TRP A 10 -1.74 18.51 -4.35
N VAL A 11 -2.92 18.99 -4.77
CA VAL A 11 -3.36 20.38 -4.62
C VAL A 11 -3.37 20.78 -3.14
N LYS A 12 -3.90 19.92 -2.26
CA LYS A 12 -3.92 20.18 -0.82
C LYS A 12 -2.52 20.33 -0.23
N VAL A 13 -1.57 19.48 -0.64
CA VAL A 13 -0.19 19.52 -0.15
C VAL A 13 0.59 20.73 -0.68
N HIS A 14 0.40 21.10 -1.96
CA HIS A 14 1.31 22.02 -2.66
C HIS A 14 0.72 23.41 -2.95
N LEU A 15 -0.60 23.51 -3.16
CA LEU A 15 -1.25 24.76 -3.59
C LEU A 15 -2.21 25.34 -2.55
N SER A 16 -2.71 24.53 -1.63
CA SER A 16 -3.65 24.99 -0.60
C SER A 16 -2.94 25.46 0.67
N LEU A 17 -3.59 26.35 1.43
CA LEU A 17 -3.17 26.76 2.78
C LEU A 17 -3.65 25.79 3.87
N ASP A 18 -4.03 24.56 3.54
CA ASP A 18 -4.47 23.55 4.51
C ASP A 18 -3.28 23.00 5.33
N VAL A 19 -2.86 23.79 6.32
CA VAL A 19 -1.73 23.47 7.22
C VAL A 19 -1.97 22.17 7.98
N LYS A 20 -3.23 21.89 8.37
CA LYS A 20 -3.57 20.67 9.11
C LYS A 20 -3.33 19.43 8.25
N TYR A 21 -3.81 19.45 7.01
CA TYR A 21 -3.59 18.36 6.06
C TYR A 21 -2.10 18.16 5.80
N ARG A 22 -1.35 19.24 5.55
CA ARG A 22 0.11 19.17 5.30
C ARG A 22 0.88 18.58 6.48
N MET A 23 0.49 18.91 7.71
CA MET A 23 1.10 18.35 8.92
C MET A 23 0.77 16.87 9.09
N SER A 24 -0.47 16.46 8.82
CA SER A 24 -0.86 15.05 8.82
C SER A 24 -0.07 14.25 7.78
N TYR A 25 0.02 14.76 6.56
CA TYR A 25 0.77 14.15 5.46
C TYR A 25 2.25 13.94 5.82
N LYS A 26 2.90 14.95 6.43
CA LYS A 26 4.27 14.81 6.94
C LYS A 26 4.43 13.72 8.00
N ARG A 27 3.43 13.50 8.86
CA ARG A 27 3.47 12.42 9.86
C ARG A 27 3.40 11.06 9.20
N ILE A 28 2.57 10.90 8.17
CA ILE A 28 2.50 9.69 7.37
C ILE A 28 3.87 9.44 6.71
N LEU A 29 4.43 10.42 6.00
CA LEU A 29 5.72 10.27 5.33
C LEU A 29 6.87 9.84 6.26
N LYS A 30 6.88 10.29 7.51
CA LYS A 30 7.90 9.87 8.49
C LYS A 30 7.91 8.37 8.76
N LYS A 31 6.82 7.64 8.48
CA LYS A 31 6.75 6.18 8.65
C LYS A 31 7.67 5.42 7.69
N ALA A 32 8.07 6.02 6.56
CA ALA A 32 9.01 5.39 5.64
C ALA A 32 10.47 5.40 6.13
N ALA A 33 10.82 6.29 7.07
CA ALA A 33 12.20 6.49 7.50
C ALA A 33 12.93 5.21 7.97
N PRO A 34 12.31 4.29 8.75
CA PRO A 34 12.98 3.04 9.16
C PRO A 34 13.38 2.12 7.99
N TYR A 35 12.73 2.28 6.83
CA TYR A 35 12.93 1.42 5.66
C TYR A 35 13.73 2.10 4.55
N LEU A 36 13.64 3.43 4.45
CA LEU A 36 14.26 4.18 3.39
C LEU A 36 14.80 5.51 3.92
N ASN A 37 16.10 5.55 4.19
CA ASN A 37 16.81 6.72 4.72
C ASN A 37 17.37 7.67 3.64
N LEU A 38 17.27 7.29 2.35
CA LEU A 38 17.79 8.08 1.23
C LEU A 38 16.66 8.71 0.42
N CYS A 39 16.90 9.91 -0.10
CA CYS A 39 16.03 10.51 -1.10
C CYS A 39 16.29 9.84 -2.46
N VAL A 40 15.46 8.87 -2.84
CA VAL A 40 15.52 8.17 -4.15
C VAL A 40 14.78 8.96 -5.24
N GLY A 41 14.09 10.05 -4.88
CA GLY A 41 13.18 10.78 -5.77
C GLY A 41 11.87 10.04 -6.01
N GLY A 42 11.00 10.60 -6.86
CA GLY A 42 9.71 9.99 -7.19
C GLY A 42 8.77 9.87 -5.97
N HIS A 43 8.07 8.73 -5.88
CA HIS A 43 7.06 8.46 -4.85
C HIS A 43 7.44 7.30 -3.89
N ALA A 44 8.69 6.84 -3.91
CA ALA A 44 9.12 5.69 -3.11
C ALA A 44 8.82 5.85 -1.60
N TRP A 45 9.10 7.03 -1.06
CA TRP A 45 8.78 7.37 0.34
C TRP A 45 7.28 7.33 0.61
N GLN A 46 6.48 7.90 -0.29
CA GLN A 46 5.02 7.92 -0.21
C GLN A 46 4.47 6.49 -0.26
N THR A 47 4.96 5.65 -1.17
CA THR A 47 4.52 4.26 -1.34
C THR A 47 4.76 3.46 -0.06
N ILE A 48 5.97 3.52 0.51
CA ILE A 48 6.29 2.81 1.77
C ILE A 48 5.46 3.38 2.94
N ALA A 49 5.45 4.70 3.11
CA ALA A 49 4.75 5.37 4.20
C ALA A 49 3.24 5.09 4.20
N ASN A 50 2.60 5.16 3.02
CA ASN A 50 1.17 4.90 2.88
C ASN A 50 0.86 3.41 3.09
N SER A 51 1.74 2.51 2.65
CA SER A 51 1.55 1.08 2.89
C SER A 51 1.52 0.77 4.38
N ILE A 52 2.42 1.38 5.15
CA ILE A 52 2.42 1.27 6.62
C ILE A 52 1.16 1.88 7.22
N TYR A 53 0.86 3.14 6.86
CA TYR A 53 -0.30 3.86 7.40
C TYR A 53 -1.61 3.11 7.18
N TYR A 54 -1.84 2.60 5.97
CA TYR A 54 -3.05 1.86 5.68
C TYR A 54 -3.09 0.47 6.32
N SER A 55 -1.94 -0.17 6.52
CA SER A 55 -1.88 -1.41 7.30
C SER A 55 -2.35 -1.16 8.74
N GLU A 56 -1.89 -0.06 9.36
CA GLU A 56 -2.35 0.36 10.70
C GLU A 56 -3.83 0.76 10.73
N CYS A 57 -4.37 1.31 9.64
CA CYS A 57 -5.80 1.58 9.51
C CYS A 57 -6.66 0.32 9.35
N GLY A 58 -6.05 -0.88 9.30
CA GLY A 58 -6.77 -2.14 9.20
C GLY A 58 -7.28 -2.47 7.80
N LEU A 59 -6.62 -1.97 6.75
CA LEU A 59 -6.96 -2.38 5.38
C LEU A 59 -6.62 -3.87 5.15
N ASP A 60 -7.48 -4.54 4.38
CA ASP A 60 -7.34 -5.96 4.08
C ASP A 60 -6.19 -6.27 3.11
N GLY A 61 -5.86 -5.34 2.21
CA GLY A 61 -4.79 -5.49 1.24
C GLY A 61 -4.39 -4.18 0.56
N ILE A 62 -3.20 -4.15 -0.03
CA ILE A 62 -2.61 -2.98 -0.70
C ILE A 62 -2.16 -3.38 -2.10
N ILE A 63 -2.37 -2.50 -3.08
CA ILE A 63 -1.89 -2.69 -4.46
C ILE A 63 -0.98 -1.50 -4.82
N GLN A 64 0.30 -1.78 -5.07
CA GLN A 64 1.22 -0.82 -5.68
C GLN A 64 1.03 -0.85 -7.19
N ILE A 65 0.82 0.30 -7.80
CA ILE A 65 0.71 0.44 -9.26
C ILE A 65 1.83 1.35 -9.72
N MET A 66 2.64 0.89 -10.67
CA MET A 66 3.77 1.64 -11.20
C MET A 66 3.96 1.39 -12.70
N PRO A 67 4.47 2.36 -13.48
CA PRO A 67 4.83 2.11 -14.87
C PRO A 67 6.13 1.29 -14.96
N PHE A 68 6.31 0.58 -16.08
CA PHE A 68 7.56 -0.10 -16.37
C PHE A 68 8.75 0.88 -16.34
N GLY A 69 9.86 0.46 -15.73
CA GLY A 69 11.07 1.29 -15.61
C GLY A 69 11.01 2.40 -14.55
N CYS A 70 9.98 2.46 -13.69
CA CYS A 70 9.92 3.44 -12.61
C CYS A 70 10.89 3.10 -11.47
N MET A 71 12.16 3.51 -11.60
CA MET A 71 13.23 3.17 -10.64
C MET A 71 12.87 3.42 -9.16
N PRO A 72 12.29 4.57 -8.75
CA PRO A 72 11.94 4.76 -7.34
C PRO A 72 10.90 3.76 -6.84
N GLU A 73 9.94 3.39 -7.69
CA GLU A 73 8.90 2.41 -7.33
C GLU A 73 9.43 0.98 -7.34
N ILE A 74 10.43 0.65 -8.18
CA ILE A 74 11.16 -0.63 -8.10
C ILE A 74 11.89 -0.75 -6.75
N VAL A 75 12.50 0.35 -6.28
CA VAL A 75 13.12 0.37 -4.95
C VAL A 75 12.06 0.17 -3.86
N ALA A 76 10.91 0.84 -3.96
CA ALA A 76 9.82 0.65 -3.02
C ALA A 76 9.31 -0.81 -3.05
N GLU A 77 9.08 -1.38 -4.24
CA GLU A 77 8.66 -2.77 -4.43
C GLU A 77 9.58 -3.75 -3.72
N SER A 78 10.90 -3.55 -3.78
CA SER A 78 11.87 -4.40 -3.08
C SER A 78 11.77 -4.35 -1.55
N ILE A 79 11.20 -3.27 -1.00
CA ILE A 79 11.03 -3.02 0.44
C ILE A 79 9.66 -3.51 0.95
N LEU A 80 8.62 -3.48 0.11
CA LEU A 80 7.26 -3.87 0.50
C LEU A 80 7.12 -5.27 1.11
N PRO A 81 7.89 -6.31 0.72
CA PRO A 81 7.88 -7.60 1.41
C PRO A 81 8.25 -7.49 2.88
N ARG A 82 9.18 -6.59 3.24
CA ARG A 82 9.53 -6.35 4.64
C ARG A 82 8.42 -5.61 5.39
N VAL A 83 7.76 -4.65 4.73
CA VAL A 83 6.56 -4.00 5.29
C VAL A 83 5.45 -5.01 5.53
N TYR A 84 5.23 -5.97 4.62
CA TYR A 84 4.28 -7.06 4.84
C TYR A 84 4.64 -7.91 6.06
N GLN A 85 5.92 -8.24 6.28
CA GLN A 85 6.36 -8.99 7.46
C GLN A 85 6.09 -8.24 8.76
N ASP A 86 6.33 -6.92 8.76
CA ASP A 86 6.23 -6.11 9.97
C ASP A 86 4.77 -5.73 10.31
N TYR A 87 3.89 -5.57 9.32
CA TYR A 87 2.50 -5.10 9.51
C TYR A 87 1.40 -6.09 9.11
N GLY A 88 1.73 -7.14 8.36
CA GLY A 88 0.83 -8.26 8.07
C GLY A 88 -0.28 -7.99 7.05
N THR A 89 -0.31 -6.85 6.37
CA THR A 89 -1.28 -6.56 5.29
C THR A 89 -0.72 -6.99 3.93
N PRO A 90 -1.33 -7.96 3.22
CA PRO A 90 -0.87 -8.41 1.91
C PRO A 90 -0.71 -7.27 0.91
N ILE A 91 0.40 -7.30 0.14
CA ILE A 91 0.74 -6.27 -0.84
C ILE A 91 1.01 -6.92 -2.20
N MET A 92 0.39 -6.41 -3.26
CA MET A 92 0.62 -6.83 -4.65
C MET A 92 1.16 -5.65 -5.46
N THR A 93 2.12 -5.91 -6.36
CA THR A 93 2.61 -4.92 -7.32
C THR A 93 2.11 -5.22 -8.74
N LEU A 94 1.55 -4.19 -9.38
CA LEU A 94 1.13 -4.18 -10.77
C LEU A 94 1.99 -3.19 -11.56
N VAL A 95 2.86 -3.74 -12.40
CA VAL A 95 3.67 -2.98 -13.34
C VAL A 95 2.90 -2.79 -14.63
N VAL A 96 2.64 -1.55 -15.04
CA VAL A 96 1.89 -1.16 -16.23
C VAL A 96 2.84 -0.91 -17.40
N ASP A 97 2.65 -1.63 -18.51
CA ASP A 97 3.40 -1.49 -19.77
C ASP A 97 2.46 -1.58 -21.00
N GLU A 98 2.85 -0.96 -22.12
CA GLU A 98 2.07 -0.88 -23.38
C GLU A 98 1.82 -2.26 -24.01
N MET A 99 2.71 -3.23 -23.77
CA MET A 99 2.59 -4.60 -24.30
C MET A 99 1.82 -5.56 -23.38
N THR A 100 1.26 -5.08 -22.26
CA THR A 100 0.74 -5.99 -21.24
C THR A 100 -0.64 -6.54 -21.60
N GLY A 101 -0.76 -7.86 -21.67
CA GLY A 101 -2.04 -8.52 -21.92
C GLY A 101 -3.03 -8.30 -20.77
N GLU A 102 -4.11 -7.56 -21.02
CA GLU A 102 -5.14 -7.20 -20.04
C GLU A 102 -5.66 -8.41 -19.23
N ALA A 103 -5.83 -9.56 -19.90
CA ALA A 103 -6.31 -10.79 -19.26
C ALA A 103 -5.41 -11.25 -18.09
N GLY A 104 -4.09 -11.05 -18.18
CA GLY A 104 -3.17 -11.43 -17.12
C GLY A 104 -3.33 -10.58 -15.85
N TYR A 105 -3.76 -9.32 -15.97
CA TYR A 105 -4.04 -8.48 -14.79
C TYR A 105 -5.33 -8.88 -14.10
N PHE A 106 -6.40 -9.16 -14.86
CA PHE A 106 -7.67 -9.57 -14.28
C PHE A 106 -7.51 -10.83 -13.44
N THR A 107 -6.86 -11.87 -13.97
CA THR A 107 -6.64 -13.11 -13.20
C THR A 107 -5.78 -12.88 -11.95
N ARG A 108 -4.76 -12.01 -12.01
CA ARG A 108 -3.94 -11.68 -10.83
C ARG A 108 -4.72 -10.89 -9.78
N LEU A 109 -5.57 -9.96 -10.22
CA LEU A 109 -6.46 -9.19 -9.35
C LEU A 109 -7.50 -10.09 -8.68
N GLU A 110 -8.16 -10.96 -9.44
CA GLU A 110 -9.10 -11.95 -8.94
C GLU A 110 -8.44 -12.85 -7.89
N ALA A 111 -7.29 -13.44 -8.22
CA ALA A 111 -6.54 -14.29 -7.29
C ALA A 111 -6.10 -13.53 -6.02
N PHE A 112 -5.74 -12.25 -6.14
CA PHE A 112 -5.40 -11.42 -4.98
C PHE A 112 -6.62 -11.18 -4.09
N VAL A 113 -7.77 -10.84 -4.67
CA VAL A 113 -9.02 -10.65 -3.93
C VAL A 113 -9.45 -11.95 -3.24
N ASP A 114 -9.37 -13.10 -3.93
CA ASP A 114 -9.69 -14.41 -3.36
C ASP A 114 -8.82 -14.72 -2.14
N LEU A 115 -7.51 -14.41 -2.20
CA LEU A 115 -6.59 -14.55 -1.08
C LEU A 115 -7.01 -13.67 0.11
N LEU A 116 -7.41 -12.42 -0.14
CA LEU A 116 -7.88 -11.51 0.91
C LEU A 116 -9.16 -12.03 1.57
N GLU A 117 -10.11 -12.52 0.78
CA GLU A 117 -11.33 -13.13 1.31
C GLU A 117 -11.05 -14.34 2.18
N GLN A 118 -10.14 -15.22 1.73
CA GLN A 118 -9.75 -16.41 2.49
C GLN A 118 -9.13 -16.01 3.83
N ARG A 119 -8.19 -15.06 3.83
CA ARG A 119 -7.54 -14.55 5.05
C ARG A 119 -8.57 -13.96 6.03
N ARG A 120 -9.58 -13.24 5.52
CA ARG A 120 -10.66 -12.67 6.33
C ARG A 120 -11.54 -13.74 6.97
N ARG A 121 -11.88 -14.80 6.22
CA ARG A 121 -12.65 -15.94 6.72
C ARG A 121 -11.88 -16.68 7.82
N SER A 122 -10.60 -17.01 7.58
CA SER A 122 -9.75 -17.67 8.58
C SER A 122 -9.66 -16.89 9.90
N LYS A 123 -9.45 -15.57 9.84
CA LYS A 123 -9.46 -14.72 11.05
C LYS A 123 -10.80 -14.73 11.79
N ALA A 124 -11.92 -14.74 11.05
CA ALA A 124 -13.26 -14.80 11.65
C ALA A 124 -13.53 -16.15 12.33
N ASP A 125 -13.04 -17.24 11.74
CA ASP A 125 -13.17 -18.58 12.31
C ASP A 125 -12.29 -18.75 13.56
N GLU A 126 -11.03 -18.28 13.53
CA GLU A 126 -10.14 -18.22 14.69
C GLU A 126 -10.76 -17.42 15.85
N TYR A 127 -11.40 -16.27 15.55
CA TYR A 127 -12.08 -15.46 16.55
C TYR A 127 -13.28 -16.19 17.19
N LYS A 128 -14.10 -16.88 16.38
CA LYS A 128 -15.22 -17.69 16.89
C LYS A 128 -14.73 -18.82 17.78
N GLU A 129 -13.66 -19.52 17.39
CA GLU A 129 -13.06 -20.57 18.22
C GLU A 129 -12.53 -20.01 19.54
N SER A 130 -11.87 -18.85 19.52
CA SER A 130 -11.40 -18.16 20.73
C SER A 130 -12.56 -17.84 21.68
N LEU A 131 -13.69 -17.36 21.15
CA LEU A 131 -14.89 -17.05 21.95
C LEU A 131 -15.57 -18.29 22.55
N LEU A 132 -15.48 -19.44 21.88
CA LEU A 132 -16.08 -20.71 22.34
C LEU A 132 -15.22 -21.42 23.40
N ARG A 133 -13.93 -21.08 23.49
CA ARG A 133 -12.97 -21.68 24.43
C ARG A 133 -12.78 -20.87 25.71
N GLY A 134 -13.34 -19.66 25.81
CA GLY A 134 -13.34 -18.80 27.00
C GLY A 134 -14.68 -18.80 27.71
#